data_AF-A0A0D1D579-F1
#
_entry.id   AF-A0A0D1D579-F1
#
_cell.length_a   1.000
_cell.length_b   1.000
_cell.length_c   1.000
_cell.angle_alpha   90.00
_cell.angle_beta   90.00
_cell.angle_gamma   90.00
#
_symmetry.space_group_name_H-M   'P 1'
#
loop_
_entity.id
_entity.type
_entity.pdbx_description
1 polymer ?
#
loop_
_entity_poly.entity_id
_entity_poly.type
_entity_poly.pdbx_seq_one_letter_code
_entity_poly.pdbx_strand_id
1 'polypeptide(L)'
;MSDIADVMFSGPCEALVVLAPGVPEAEPFISRDDQATSAFRAWLTDPYDTDLSLYTIVDAGSVFGLQEVLASSALEHCCLFDNPETFDAAPWLVKLEPCHSLQLFSLNGRDAPGQLGPCDPGFLLQSGAPIDQLRKHLRKFTQQQVRGEDRRLFVRFWMPDAAHFYFDAVASNPDKTAAWFGTMIERIVAASDGMAMSWRLKVTGTGSASTASVRLDLNELEAFRQYRKVQFRRNMIAHFQKKAPDHAEAMGPEVLAEVVTRAIERARTYGFTRTSPAQLYIHLCLGLGVGFDRDPQHRWAQDILRDTIGDAWDQQTRADALRGGLIAYLARVNGRKGEHLAAFVKAVDAALSTFGPQVSCRETKAFLVAHFVTRTREIGDDTLDWLVEDTRTGCERLGLEEGRSVFVLTILRFVYGAECMRDPRFGWLHRCLYERPKAGTKDRALQTMFAKFMADSVALAGKAG
;
A
#
# COMPACT_ATOMS: atom_id res chain seq x y z
N MET A 1 8.98 5.56 41.99
CA MET A 1 9.27 5.01 40.65
C MET A 1 7.96 4.39 40.15
N SER A 2 6.94 5.20 39.88
CA SER A 2 6.77 6.00 38.65
C SER A 2 6.75 5.11 37.41
N ASP A 3 5.54 4.96 36.91
CA ASP A 3 5.16 5.13 35.51
C ASP A 3 5.65 4.14 34.46
N ILE A 4 4.72 3.94 33.51
CA ILE A 4 4.86 3.27 32.20
C ILE A 4 4.48 1.77 32.21
N ALA A 5 3.26 1.42 32.66
CA ALA A 5 2.69 0.11 32.34
C ALA A 5 1.14 0.04 32.18
N ASP A 6 0.35 0.99 32.68
CA ASP A 6 -1.12 0.80 32.78
C ASP A 6 -2.02 1.74 31.93
N VAL A 7 -1.56 2.26 30.78
CA VAL A 7 -2.40 3.14 29.92
C VAL A 7 -2.42 2.71 28.43
N MET A 8 -2.66 1.43 28.13
CA MET A 8 -2.74 0.96 26.73
C MET A 8 -4.00 0.17 26.36
N PHE A 9 -4.94 -0.05 27.29
CA PHE A 9 -6.20 -0.75 26.96
C PHE A 9 -7.38 -0.20 27.77
N SER A 10 -7.99 0.90 27.33
CA SER A 10 -9.36 1.23 27.72
C SER A 10 -10.00 2.19 26.71
N GLY A 11 -10.96 1.67 25.93
CA GLY A 11 -12.10 2.37 25.30
C GLY A 11 -11.82 3.49 24.28
N PRO A 12 -12.67 3.67 23.26
CA PRO A 12 -12.72 4.95 22.57
C PRO A 12 -13.20 6.01 23.57
N CYS A 13 -12.32 6.95 23.91
CA CYS A 13 -12.66 8.20 24.55
C CYS A 13 -13.78 8.88 23.78
N GLU A 14 -14.92 9.08 24.44
CA GLU A 14 -15.82 10.19 24.13
C GLU A 14 -15.04 11.49 24.37
N ALA A 15 -14.45 12.03 23.30
CA ALA A 15 -13.98 13.40 23.31
C ALA A 15 -15.22 14.30 23.31
N LEU A 16 -15.60 14.75 24.50
CA LEU A 16 -16.53 15.85 24.70
C LEU A 16 -15.90 17.11 24.09
N VAL A 17 -16.21 17.40 22.83
CA VAL A 17 -15.78 18.63 22.16
C VAL A 17 -16.61 19.78 22.73
N VAL A 18 -15.96 20.60 23.56
CA VAL A 18 -16.48 21.89 23.99
C VAL A 18 -16.59 22.77 22.74
N LEU A 19 -17.84 23.08 22.38
CA LEU A 19 -18.24 23.85 21.20
C LEU A 19 -17.68 25.27 21.25
N ALA A 20 -16.70 25.56 20.39
CA ALA A 20 -16.44 26.92 19.93
C ALA A 20 -17.29 27.17 18.67
N PRO A 21 -17.98 28.32 18.56
CA PRO A 21 -18.86 28.60 17.43
C PRO A 21 -18.02 28.82 16.16
N GLY A 22 -18.28 28.01 15.12
CA GLY A 22 -17.76 28.27 13.76
C GLY A 22 -16.97 27.14 13.07
N VAL A 23 -17.11 25.88 13.48
CA VAL A 23 -16.44 24.74 12.81
C VAL A 23 -17.45 23.95 11.96
N PRO A 24 -17.14 23.58 10.70
CA PRO A 24 -17.94 22.63 9.94
C PRO A 24 -17.97 21.28 10.67
N GLU A 25 -19.17 20.73 10.87
CA GLU A 25 -19.32 19.35 11.34
C GLU A 25 -18.98 18.40 10.20
N ALA A 26 -17.85 17.68 10.32
CA ALA A 26 -17.67 16.43 9.62
C ALA A 26 -18.55 15.40 10.33
N GLU A 27 -19.63 14.94 9.70
CA GLU A 27 -20.36 13.77 10.17
C GLU A 27 -19.72 12.54 9.51
N PRO A 28 -18.90 11.75 10.23
CA PRO A 28 -18.33 10.55 9.67
C PRO A 28 -19.44 9.51 9.47
N PHE A 29 -19.77 9.20 8.22
CA PHE A 29 -20.61 8.04 7.90
C PHE A 29 -19.71 6.80 7.82
N ILE A 30 -19.30 6.28 8.98
CA ILE A 30 -18.54 5.02 9.05
C ILE A 30 -19.50 3.87 8.89
N SER A 31 -19.31 3.04 7.87
CA SER A 31 -19.77 1.65 7.96
C SER A 31 -19.05 0.77 6.96
N ARG A 32 -18.55 -0.35 7.48
CA ARG A 32 -17.93 -1.44 6.71
C ARG A 32 -18.94 -2.53 6.34
N ASP A 33 -20.24 -2.23 6.37
CA ASP A 33 -21.32 -3.22 6.24
C ASP A 33 -22.30 -2.91 5.10
N ASP A 34 -22.85 -3.96 4.45
CA ASP A 34 -23.77 -3.89 3.29
C ASP A 34 -25.02 -3.01 3.54
N GLN A 35 -25.40 -2.82 4.81
CA GLN A 35 -26.49 -1.92 5.21
C GLN A 35 -26.21 -0.44 4.94
N ALA A 36 -24.95 0.01 4.97
CA ALA A 36 -24.62 1.41 4.74
C ALA A 36 -24.48 1.79 3.28
N THR A 37 -24.06 0.87 2.42
CA THR A 37 -24.22 1.04 0.97
C THR A 37 -25.70 1.25 0.63
N SER A 38 -26.58 0.54 1.31
CA SER A 38 -28.03 0.69 1.17
C SER A 38 -28.55 2.02 1.76
N ALA A 39 -28.03 2.47 2.91
CA ALA A 39 -28.38 3.76 3.51
C ALA A 39 -27.81 4.96 2.72
N PHE A 40 -26.61 4.85 2.17
CA PHE A 40 -26.00 5.85 1.29
C PHE A 40 -26.74 5.93 -0.05
N ARG A 41 -27.12 4.78 -0.62
CA ARG A 41 -28.01 4.73 -1.80
C ARG A 41 -29.38 5.32 -1.50
N ALA A 42 -29.97 4.95 -0.37
CA ALA A 42 -31.23 5.53 0.09
C ALA A 42 -31.09 7.05 0.22
N TRP A 43 -30.02 7.54 0.84
CA TRP A 43 -29.70 8.97 0.98
C TRP A 43 -29.48 9.68 -0.37
N LEU A 44 -28.81 9.04 -1.33
CA LEU A 44 -28.65 9.58 -2.71
C LEU A 44 -29.99 9.74 -3.44
N THR A 45 -30.95 8.88 -3.10
CA THR A 45 -32.30 8.86 -3.69
C THR A 45 -33.36 9.54 -2.83
N ASP A 46 -33.00 9.94 -1.60
CA ASP A 46 -33.90 10.59 -0.66
C ASP A 46 -33.94 12.08 -1.03
N PRO A 47 -35.09 12.62 -1.43
CA PRO A 47 -35.22 14.00 -1.88
C PRO A 47 -35.15 14.94 -0.67
N TYR A 48 -33.96 15.10 -0.09
CA TYR A 48 -33.68 16.23 0.78
C TYR A 48 -33.54 17.48 -0.09
N ASP A 49 -34.64 18.23 -0.10
CA ASP A 49 -34.80 19.54 -0.71
C ASP A 49 -34.89 19.53 -2.25
N THR A 50 -36.10 19.71 -2.78
CA THR A 50 -36.39 19.72 -4.23
C THR A 50 -35.66 20.83 -4.99
N ASP A 51 -35.08 21.78 -4.28
CA ASP A 51 -34.40 22.94 -4.83
C ASP A 51 -32.89 22.70 -5.06
N LEU A 52 -32.34 21.56 -4.59
CA LEU A 52 -30.93 21.23 -4.75
C LEU A 52 -30.70 20.20 -5.87
N SER A 53 -29.73 20.49 -6.74
CA SER A 53 -29.25 19.55 -7.75
C SER A 53 -28.05 18.75 -7.23
N LEU A 54 -27.98 17.48 -7.62
CA LEU A 54 -26.84 16.61 -7.35
C LEU A 54 -25.88 16.64 -8.54
N TYR A 55 -24.59 16.84 -8.25
CA TYR A 55 -23.53 16.82 -9.25
C TYR A 55 -22.45 15.81 -8.86
N THR A 56 -21.73 15.30 -9.86
CA THR A 56 -20.52 14.48 -9.69
C THR A 56 -19.40 15.01 -10.57
N ILE A 57 -18.15 14.72 -10.19
CA ILE A 57 -16.99 14.98 -11.04
C ILE A 57 -16.41 13.63 -11.49
N VAL A 58 -16.44 13.38 -12.79
CA VAL A 58 -15.91 12.16 -13.41
C VAL A 58 -14.57 12.45 -14.05
N ASP A 59 -13.56 11.62 -13.75
CA ASP A 59 -12.22 11.76 -14.32
C ASP A 59 -12.11 11.02 -15.66
N ALA A 60 -11.96 11.75 -16.77
CA ALA A 60 -11.84 11.15 -18.10
C ALA A 60 -10.62 10.23 -18.22
N GLY A 61 -9.55 10.49 -17.46
CA GLY A 61 -8.37 9.62 -17.46
C GLY A 61 -8.63 8.22 -16.87
N SER A 62 -9.74 8.05 -16.15
CA SER A 62 -10.17 6.78 -15.56
C SER A 62 -11.26 6.08 -16.38
N VAL A 63 -11.87 6.77 -17.35
CA VAL A 63 -13.03 6.30 -18.11
C VAL A 63 -12.78 6.48 -19.60
N PHE A 64 -12.52 5.36 -20.27
CA PHE A 64 -12.34 5.36 -21.72
C PHE A 64 -13.63 5.79 -22.44
N GLY A 65 -13.53 6.75 -23.36
CA GLY A 65 -14.67 7.23 -24.16
C GLY A 65 -15.72 8.02 -23.38
N LEU A 66 -15.34 8.67 -22.27
CA LEU A 66 -16.28 9.39 -21.40
C LEU A 66 -17.07 10.46 -22.16
N GLN A 67 -16.46 11.15 -23.12
CA GLN A 67 -17.08 12.25 -23.86
C GLN A 67 -18.23 11.75 -24.73
N GLU A 68 -18.03 10.65 -25.44
CA GLU A 68 -19.05 10.01 -26.27
C GLU A 68 -20.21 9.51 -25.41
N VAL A 69 -19.89 8.91 -24.25
CA VAL A 69 -20.88 8.47 -23.28
C VAL A 69 -21.72 9.65 -22.79
N LEU A 70 -21.08 10.75 -22.35
CA LEU A 70 -21.77 11.94 -21.87
C LEU A 70 -22.61 12.60 -22.96
N ALA A 71 -22.08 12.71 -24.18
CA ALA A 71 -22.81 13.25 -25.33
C ALA A 71 -24.08 12.44 -25.66
N SER A 72 -24.04 11.12 -25.47
CA SER A 72 -25.19 10.23 -25.68
C SER A 72 -26.17 10.18 -24.49
N SER A 73 -25.75 10.60 -23.30
CA SER A 73 -26.50 10.43 -22.05
C SER A 73 -27.65 11.43 -21.84
N ALA A 74 -27.70 12.51 -22.64
CA ALA A 74 -28.57 13.67 -22.43
C ALA A 74 -28.42 14.38 -21.06
N LEU A 75 -27.44 14.00 -20.23
CA LEU A 75 -27.16 14.69 -18.97
C LEU A 75 -26.52 16.05 -19.22
N GLU A 76 -26.82 17.03 -18.37
CA GLU A 76 -26.12 18.31 -18.38
C GLU A 76 -24.69 18.12 -17.85
N HIS A 77 -23.68 18.45 -18.66
CA HIS A 77 -22.27 18.22 -18.32
C HIS A 77 -21.35 19.29 -18.90
N CYS A 78 -20.21 19.52 -18.24
CA CYS A 78 -19.16 20.39 -18.76
C CYS A 78 -17.76 19.99 -18.27
N CYS A 79 -16.73 20.21 -19.09
CA CYS A 79 -15.34 19.99 -18.70
C CYS A 79 -14.85 21.12 -17.79
N LEU A 80 -14.13 20.83 -16.70
CA LEU A 80 -13.53 21.88 -15.87
C LEU A 80 -12.33 22.55 -16.54
N PHE A 81 -11.75 21.96 -17.58
CA PHE A 81 -10.67 22.57 -18.37
C PHE A 81 -11.22 23.26 -19.62
N ASP A 82 -10.44 24.19 -20.15
CA ASP A 82 -10.78 24.91 -21.39
C ASP A 82 -10.01 24.39 -22.62
N ASN A 83 -8.91 23.66 -22.43
CA ASN A 83 -8.10 23.17 -23.56
C ASN A 83 -8.67 21.84 -24.10
N PRO A 84 -9.20 21.79 -25.34
CA PRO A 84 -9.72 20.56 -25.93
C PRO A 84 -8.70 19.42 -25.98
N GLU A 85 -7.41 19.71 -26.14
CA GLU A 85 -6.35 18.69 -26.17
C GLU A 85 -6.22 17.92 -24.84
N THR A 86 -6.77 18.46 -23.76
CA THR A 86 -6.71 17.86 -22.42
C THR A 86 -7.98 17.13 -22.01
N PHE A 87 -9.02 17.16 -22.85
CA PHE A 87 -10.35 16.68 -22.48
C PHE A 87 -10.41 15.19 -22.14
N ASP A 88 -9.55 14.37 -22.77
CA ASP A 88 -9.44 12.92 -22.51
C ASP A 88 -8.87 12.59 -21.14
N ALA A 89 -8.21 13.55 -20.49
CA ALA A 89 -7.63 13.41 -19.16
C ALA A 89 -8.20 14.43 -18.16
N ALA A 90 -9.22 15.18 -18.57
CA ALA A 90 -9.80 16.25 -17.76
C ALA A 90 -10.94 15.74 -16.85
N PRO A 91 -11.17 16.42 -15.72
CA PRO A 91 -12.37 16.20 -14.92
C PRO A 91 -13.61 16.85 -15.55
N TRP A 92 -14.70 16.09 -15.61
CA TRP A 92 -16.00 16.49 -16.14
C TRP A 92 -17.01 16.61 -15.01
N LEU A 93 -17.62 17.79 -14.88
CA LEU A 93 -18.73 18.03 -13.97
C LEU A 93 -20.01 17.58 -14.67
N VAL A 94 -20.79 16.72 -14.01
CA VAL A 94 -22.02 16.14 -14.55
C VAL A 94 -23.13 16.36 -13.54
N LYS A 95 -24.26 16.91 -13.99
CA LYS A 95 -25.49 17.00 -13.21
C LYS A 95 -26.22 15.66 -13.28
N LEU A 96 -26.57 15.12 -12.13
CA LEU A 96 -27.24 13.83 -12.01
C LEU A 96 -28.74 14.02 -11.92
N GLU A 97 -29.47 13.27 -12.72
CA GLU A 97 -30.93 13.13 -12.59
C GLU A 97 -31.26 11.99 -11.61
N PRO A 98 -32.38 12.07 -10.85
CA PRO A 98 -32.75 11.06 -9.85
C PRO A 98 -32.83 9.61 -10.40
N CYS A 99 -33.17 9.45 -11.68
CA CYS A 99 -33.24 8.16 -12.37
C CYS A 99 -31.89 7.68 -12.94
N HIS A 100 -30.92 8.58 -13.13
CA HIS A 100 -29.59 8.30 -13.70
C HIS A 100 -28.48 8.22 -12.66
N SER A 101 -28.68 8.83 -11.48
CA SER A 101 -27.76 8.71 -10.33
C SER A 101 -27.47 7.24 -10.04
N LEU A 102 -28.50 6.38 -10.00
CA LEU A 102 -28.32 4.95 -9.77
C LEU A 102 -27.62 4.21 -10.92
N GLN A 103 -27.70 4.64 -12.18
CA GLN A 103 -27.07 3.92 -13.31
C GLN A 103 -25.56 4.17 -13.41
N LEU A 104 -25.10 5.36 -13.03
CA LEU A 104 -23.67 5.66 -12.86
C LEU A 104 -23.07 4.91 -11.64
N PHE A 105 -23.89 4.60 -10.64
CA PHE A 105 -23.46 4.00 -9.36
C PHE A 105 -23.83 2.52 -9.16
N SER A 106 -24.60 1.93 -10.09
CA SER A 106 -24.98 0.50 -10.07
C SER A 106 -24.06 -0.30 -10.98
N LEU A 107 -22.79 -0.42 -10.60
CA LEU A 107 -21.80 -1.19 -11.34
C LEU A 107 -21.06 -2.17 -10.41
N ASN A 108 -21.84 -3.05 -9.79
CA ASN A 108 -21.38 -4.43 -9.60
C ASN A 108 -21.75 -5.21 -10.86
N GLY A 109 -21.03 -4.94 -11.95
CA GLY A 109 -21.30 -5.54 -13.26
C GLY A 109 -20.07 -5.44 -14.15
N ARG A 110 -19.15 -6.40 -14.03
CA ARG A 110 -18.37 -6.79 -15.20
C ARG A 110 -19.39 -7.40 -16.17
N ASP A 111 -19.27 -7.09 -17.47
CA ASP A 111 -19.92 -7.83 -18.57
C ASP A 111 -21.17 -7.21 -19.24
N ALA A 112 -21.17 -5.90 -19.55
CA ALA A 112 -21.98 -5.40 -20.67
C ALA A 112 -21.21 -4.39 -21.55
N PRO A 113 -21.23 -4.52 -22.89
CA PRO A 113 -20.68 -3.51 -23.80
C PRO A 113 -21.46 -2.20 -23.68
N GLY A 114 -20.77 -1.09 -23.37
CA GLY A 114 -21.39 0.22 -23.20
C GLY A 114 -21.77 0.58 -21.75
N GLN A 115 -21.48 -0.27 -20.77
CA GLN A 115 -21.51 0.11 -19.36
C GLN A 115 -20.16 0.72 -18.96
N LEU A 116 -20.22 1.85 -18.26
CA LEU A 116 -19.06 2.41 -17.56
C LEU A 116 -18.52 1.32 -16.63
N GLY A 117 -17.20 1.10 -16.58
CA GLY A 117 -16.60 0.21 -15.57
C GLY A 117 -16.87 0.74 -14.16
N PRO A 118 -16.49 0.03 -13.07
CA PRO A 118 -16.76 0.48 -11.70
C PRO A 118 -16.21 1.90 -11.48
N CYS A 119 -17.08 2.89 -11.64
CA CYS A 119 -16.84 4.27 -11.33
C CYS A 119 -17.43 4.43 -9.94
N ASP A 120 -16.60 4.28 -8.91
CA ASP A 120 -16.98 4.78 -7.59
C ASP A 120 -17.44 6.23 -7.79
N PRO A 121 -18.64 6.63 -7.32
CA PRO A 121 -19.17 7.99 -7.44
C PRO A 121 -18.15 9.05 -7.06
N GLY A 122 -17.22 8.66 -6.18
CA GLY A 122 -15.92 9.25 -5.90
C GLY A 122 -16.00 10.60 -5.24
N PHE A 123 -16.64 11.54 -5.91
CA PHE A 123 -16.84 12.91 -5.50
C PHE A 123 -18.21 13.42 -5.96
N LEU A 124 -19.07 13.74 -4.99
CA LEU A 124 -20.42 14.23 -5.17
C LEU A 124 -20.59 15.59 -4.50
N LEU A 125 -21.48 16.39 -5.08
CA LEU A 125 -21.74 17.76 -4.69
C LEU A 125 -23.26 18.02 -4.70
N GLN A 126 -23.79 18.61 -3.63
CA GLN A 126 -25.16 19.15 -3.64
C GLN A 126 -25.08 20.68 -3.76
N SER A 127 -25.79 21.24 -4.75
CA SER A 127 -25.78 22.67 -5.03
C SER A 127 -27.08 23.11 -5.71
N GLY A 128 -27.60 24.27 -5.31
CA GLY A 128 -28.71 24.94 -6.02
C GLY A 128 -28.25 25.82 -7.19
N ALA A 129 -26.94 25.94 -7.44
CA ALA A 129 -26.43 26.80 -8.50
C ALA A 129 -26.46 26.11 -9.87
N PRO A 130 -26.61 26.89 -10.97
CA PRO A 130 -26.43 26.39 -12.33
C PRO A 130 -25.02 25.83 -12.58
N ILE A 131 -24.90 24.83 -13.46
CA ILE A 131 -23.64 24.11 -13.70
C ILE A 131 -22.48 25.04 -14.08
N ASP A 132 -22.74 26.11 -14.84
CA ASP A 132 -21.72 27.07 -15.27
C ASP A 132 -21.13 27.88 -14.11
N GLN A 133 -21.96 28.20 -13.11
CA GLN A 133 -21.49 28.90 -11.91
C GLN A 133 -20.66 27.96 -11.05
N LEU A 134 -21.13 26.73 -10.87
CA LEU A 134 -20.41 25.69 -10.14
C LEU A 134 -19.07 25.37 -10.81
N ARG A 135 -19.04 25.24 -12.14
CA ARG A 135 -17.82 25.08 -12.95
C ARG A 135 -16.82 26.19 -12.68
N LYS A 136 -17.23 27.46 -12.79
CA LYS A 136 -16.35 28.63 -12.52
C LYS A 136 -15.80 28.62 -11.10
N HIS A 137 -16.59 28.14 -10.15
CA HIS A 137 -16.18 28.04 -8.76
C HIS A 137 -15.13 26.94 -8.53
N LEU A 138 -15.44 25.70 -8.94
CA LEU A 138 -14.56 24.54 -8.77
C LEU A 138 -13.19 24.73 -9.44
N ARG A 139 -13.17 25.43 -10.58
CA ARG A 139 -11.93 25.75 -11.31
C ARG A 139 -10.93 26.58 -10.52
N LYS A 140 -11.36 27.33 -9.50
CA LYS A 140 -10.45 28.07 -8.62
C LYS A 140 -9.54 27.14 -7.80
N PHE A 141 -9.97 25.89 -7.60
CA PHE A 141 -9.28 24.91 -6.77
C PHE A 141 -8.46 23.89 -7.58
N THR A 142 -8.54 23.88 -8.91
CA THR A 142 -7.74 22.96 -9.74
C THR A 142 -6.28 23.39 -9.85
N GLN A 143 -5.99 24.69 -9.70
CA GLN A 143 -4.64 25.24 -9.65
C GLN A 143 -4.51 26.23 -8.49
N GLN A 144 -3.77 25.85 -7.45
CA GLN A 144 -3.63 26.64 -6.24
C GLN A 144 -2.17 27.05 -6.01
N GLN A 145 -1.96 28.29 -5.58
CA GLN A 145 -0.63 28.78 -5.19
C GLN A 145 -0.31 28.27 -3.78
N VAL A 146 0.95 27.85 -3.57
CA VAL A 146 1.42 27.49 -2.24
C VAL A 146 1.67 28.75 -1.42
N ARG A 147 1.15 28.80 -0.20
CA ARG A 147 1.28 29.95 0.70
C ARG A 147 2.75 30.21 0.99
N GLY A 148 3.22 31.41 0.65
CA GLY A 148 4.62 31.82 0.86
C GLY A 148 5.57 31.39 -0.25
N GLU A 149 5.08 30.77 -1.33
CA GLU A 149 5.91 30.37 -2.47
C GLU A 149 5.28 30.87 -3.79
N ASP A 150 6.11 31.09 -4.82
CA ASP A 150 5.63 31.51 -6.15
C ASP A 150 5.24 30.32 -7.06
N ARG A 151 5.31 29.09 -6.54
CA ARG A 151 4.87 27.91 -7.28
C ARG A 151 3.37 27.69 -7.15
N ARG A 152 2.77 27.21 -8.24
CA ARG A 152 1.40 26.70 -8.28
C ARG A 152 1.40 25.18 -8.41
N LEU A 153 0.47 24.54 -7.73
CA LEU A 153 0.26 23.10 -7.82
C LEU A 153 -1.10 22.83 -8.45
N PHE A 154 -1.13 21.80 -9.29
CA PHE A 154 -2.36 21.24 -9.82
C PHE A 154 -2.95 20.27 -8.79
N VAL A 155 -4.19 20.53 -8.36
CA VAL A 155 -4.85 19.81 -7.27
C VAL A 155 -6.02 19.00 -7.82
N ARG A 156 -5.92 17.67 -7.68
CA ARG A 156 -6.97 16.71 -8.07
C ARG A 156 -7.90 16.40 -6.89
N PHE A 157 -8.59 17.43 -6.38
CA PHE A 157 -9.45 17.31 -5.19
C PHE A 157 -10.62 16.34 -5.37
N TRP A 158 -11.00 16.03 -6.62
CA TRP A 158 -12.09 15.12 -6.96
C TRP A 158 -11.70 13.64 -6.91
N MET A 159 -10.43 13.32 -6.63
CA MET A 159 -10.04 11.93 -6.42
C MET A 159 -10.56 11.48 -5.06
N PRO A 160 -11.49 10.50 -4.96
CA PRO A 160 -12.14 10.12 -3.70
C PRO A 160 -11.20 9.95 -2.51
N ASP A 161 -10.15 9.14 -2.70
CA ASP A 161 -9.13 8.91 -1.69
C ASP A 161 -8.34 10.18 -1.33
N ALA A 162 -8.17 11.13 -2.26
CA ALA A 162 -7.50 12.42 -1.99
C ALA A 162 -8.42 13.40 -1.28
N ALA A 163 -9.72 13.36 -1.62
CA ALA A 163 -10.75 14.23 -1.09
C ALA A 163 -10.87 14.06 0.43
N HIS A 164 -10.82 12.83 0.94
CA HIS A 164 -10.85 12.55 2.39
C HIS A 164 -9.78 13.36 3.14
N PHE A 165 -8.50 13.18 2.79
CA PHE A 165 -7.41 13.90 3.45
C PHE A 165 -7.49 15.42 3.21
N TYR A 166 -7.88 15.84 2.01
CA TYR A 166 -7.91 17.24 1.65
C TYR A 166 -9.01 18.01 2.39
N PHE A 167 -10.24 17.49 2.43
CA PHE A 167 -11.37 18.18 3.06
C PHE A 167 -11.28 18.15 4.58
N ASP A 168 -10.65 17.14 5.18
CA ASP A 168 -10.33 17.20 6.61
C ASP A 168 -9.34 18.34 6.93
N ALA A 169 -8.34 18.55 6.07
CA ALA A 169 -7.44 19.69 6.21
C ALA A 169 -8.17 21.03 5.97
N VAL A 170 -9.08 21.11 4.98
CA VAL A 170 -9.90 22.31 4.74
C VAL A 170 -10.84 22.60 5.91
N ALA A 171 -11.49 21.58 6.47
CA ALA A 171 -12.44 21.69 7.59
C ALA A 171 -11.78 22.24 8.86
N SER A 172 -10.48 22.02 9.04
CA SER A 172 -9.70 22.59 10.15
C SER A 172 -9.53 24.13 10.05
N ASN A 173 -9.90 24.74 8.91
CA ASN A 173 -9.78 26.17 8.66
C ASN A 173 -11.14 26.76 8.20
N PRO A 174 -11.82 27.55 9.06
CA PRO A 174 -13.12 28.13 8.75
C PRO A 174 -13.14 29.01 7.49
N ASP A 175 -12.11 29.82 7.26
CA ASP A 175 -12.02 30.70 6.10
C ASP A 175 -11.92 29.90 4.79
N LYS A 176 -11.18 28.79 4.82
CA LYS A 176 -11.05 27.89 3.68
C LYS A 176 -12.31 27.11 3.42
N THR A 177 -12.93 26.62 4.48
CA THR A 177 -14.24 25.95 4.39
C THR A 177 -15.27 26.90 3.76
N ALA A 178 -15.39 28.12 4.28
CA ALA A 178 -16.30 29.13 3.74
C ALA A 178 -15.99 29.44 2.26
N ALA A 179 -14.72 29.50 1.88
CA ALA A 179 -14.33 29.73 0.49
C ALA A 179 -14.60 28.54 -0.44
N TRP A 180 -14.44 27.31 0.05
CA TRP A 180 -14.68 26.09 -0.72
C TRP A 180 -16.17 25.87 -0.96
N PHE A 181 -16.98 25.98 0.08
CA PHE A 181 -18.44 25.82 -0.03
C PHE A 181 -19.08 27.05 -0.70
N GLY A 182 -18.54 28.24 -0.42
CA GLY A 182 -19.14 29.50 -0.84
C GLY A 182 -20.57 29.62 -0.32
N THR A 183 -21.44 30.23 -1.12
CA THR A 183 -22.89 30.29 -0.85
C THR A 183 -23.67 29.30 -1.71
N MET A 184 -22.98 28.42 -2.45
CA MET A 184 -23.58 27.65 -3.55
C MET A 184 -23.50 26.14 -3.33
N ILE A 185 -22.48 25.64 -2.64
CA ILE A 185 -22.33 24.22 -2.33
C ILE A 185 -22.86 24.01 -0.92
N GLU A 186 -23.86 23.15 -0.78
CA GLU A 186 -24.44 22.79 0.51
C GLU A 186 -23.68 21.62 1.14
N ARG A 187 -23.29 20.66 0.30
CA ARG A 187 -22.65 19.42 0.75
C ARG A 187 -21.66 18.89 -0.27
N ILE A 188 -20.59 18.30 0.26
CA ILE A 188 -19.61 17.51 -0.49
C ILE A 188 -19.62 16.11 0.10
N VAL A 189 -19.62 15.09 -0.77
CA VAL A 189 -19.48 13.70 -0.34
C VAL A 189 -18.41 13.01 -1.17
N ALA A 190 -17.50 12.31 -0.50
CA ALA A 190 -16.48 11.51 -1.17
C ALA A 190 -16.55 10.06 -0.67
N ALA A 191 -16.61 9.12 -1.61
CA ALA A 191 -16.73 7.69 -1.32
C ALA A 191 -15.55 6.92 -1.90
N SER A 192 -14.85 6.15 -1.05
CA SER A 192 -13.76 5.27 -1.46
C SER A 192 -13.66 4.06 -0.55
N ASP A 193 -13.37 2.89 -1.13
CA ASP A 193 -13.12 1.63 -0.38
C ASP A 193 -14.21 1.27 0.63
N GLY A 194 -15.48 1.48 0.24
CA GLY A 194 -16.63 1.20 1.10
C GLY A 194 -16.82 2.21 2.24
N MET A 195 -16.02 3.28 2.29
CA MET A 195 -16.17 4.38 3.24
C MET A 195 -16.66 5.64 2.51
N ALA A 196 -17.68 6.30 3.07
CA ALA A 196 -18.17 7.58 2.58
C ALA A 196 -17.98 8.66 3.65
N MET A 197 -17.50 9.82 3.23
CA MET A 197 -17.37 11.00 4.08
C MET A 197 -18.19 12.13 3.51
N SER A 198 -18.90 12.85 4.39
CA SER A 198 -19.74 13.98 4.04
C SER A 198 -19.29 15.22 4.81
N TRP A 199 -19.12 16.33 4.11
CA TRP A 199 -18.83 17.63 4.69
C TRP A 199 -19.97 18.60 4.33
N ARG A 200 -20.47 19.32 5.33
CA ARG A 200 -21.47 20.39 5.18
C ARG A 200 -20.97 21.67 5.83
N LEU A 201 -21.32 22.81 5.23
CA LEU A 201 -21.13 24.10 5.87
C LEU A 201 -22.32 24.40 6.78
N LYS A 202 -22.13 24.40 8.10
CA LYS A 202 -23.12 25.00 9.02
C LYS A 202 -22.99 26.52 8.91
N VAL A 203 -23.89 27.17 8.17
CA VAL A 203 -23.92 28.63 8.05
C VAL A 203 -24.30 29.24 9.40
N THR A 204 -23.32 29.77 10.14
CA THR A 204 -23.55 30.62 11.32
C THR A 204 -22.86 31.97 11.12
N GLY A 205 -23.52 32.85 10.37
CA GLY A 205 -23.17 34.26 10.26
C GLY A 205 -22.61 34.71 8.90
N THR A 206 -22.89 35.97 8.58
CA THR A 206 -22.55 36.68 7.35
C THR A 206 -21.05 37.05 7.29
N GLY A 207 -20.19 36.05 7.20
CA GLY A 207 -18.76 36.23 6.92
C GLY A 207 -18.50 36.41 5.42
N SER A 208 -17.87 37.51 5.03
CA SER A 208 -17.46 37.76 3.63
C SER A 208 -16.40 36.73 3.20
N ALA A 209 -16.70 35.96 2.16
CA ALA A 209 -15.78 34.98 1.57
C ALA A 209 -14.53 35.70 1.00
N SER A 210 -13.43 35.68 1.75
CA SER A 210 -12.14 36.23 1.31
C SER A 210 -11.52 35.35 0.23
N THR A 211 -10.96 35.95 -0.82
CA THR A 211 -10.21 35.27 -1.89
C THR A 211 -8.79 34.83 -1.47
N ALA A 212 -8.30 35.26 -0.31
CA ALA A 212 -6.99 34.88 0.22
C ALA A 212 -6.91 33.40 0.68
N SER A 213 -8.06 32.78 0.89
CA SER A 213 -8.29 31.41 1.39
C SER A 213 -8.04 30.29 0.37
N VAL A 214 -7.84 30.60 -0.92
CA VAL A 214 -7.66 29.60 -1.98
C VAL A 214 -6.20 29.11 -2.10
N ARG A 215 -5.29 29.57 -1.24
CA ARG A 215 -3.88 29.13 -1.24
C ARG A 215 -3.69 27.85 -0.41
N LEU A 216 -2.86 26.94 -0.91
CA LEU A 216 -2.45 25.74 -0.18
C LEU A 216 -1.50 26.11 0.96
N ASP A 217 -1.80 25.67 2.17
CA ASP A 217 -0.94 25.76 3.35
C ASP A 217 -0.27 24.41 3.65
N LEU A 218 0.49 24.38 4.74
CA LEU A 218 1.25 23.20 5.14
C LEU A 218 0.37 21.99 5.51
N ASN A 219 -0.84 22.22 6.05
CA ASN A 219 -1.74 21.14 6.45
C ASN A 219 -2.30 20.43 5.22
N GLU A 220 -2.76 21.17 4.19
CA GLU A 220 -3.24 20.53 2.94
C GLU A 220 -2.10 19.86 2.18
N LEU A 221 -0.90 20.45 2.16
CA LEU A 221 0.27 19.83 1.54
C LEU A 221 0.64 18.52 2.24
N GLU A 222 0.58 18.46 3.56
CA GLU A 222 0.83 17.23 4.32
C GLU A 222 -0.29 16.20 4.09
N ALA A 223 -1.55 16.63 4.04
CA ALA A 223 -2.68 15.78 3.67
C ALA A 223 -2.47 15.11 2.30
N PHE A 224 -2.07 15.87 1.27
CA PHE A 224 -1.74 15.31 -0.04
C PHE A 224 -0.53 14.36 -0.01
N ARG A 225 0.47 14.63 0.83
CA ARG A 225 1.59 13.71 1.01
C ARG A 225 1.12 12.40 1.62
N GLN A 226 0.30 12.44 2.67
CA GLN A 226 -0.24 11.23 3.31
C GLN A 226 -1.10 10.42 2.34
N TYR A 227 -2.00 11.08 1.60
CA TYR A 227 -2.75 10.47 0.50
C TYR A 227 -1.84 9.74 -0.49
N ARG A 228 -0.78 10.41 -0.98
CA ARG A 228 0.17 9.79 -1.93
C ARG A 228 0.89 8.58 -1.34
N LYS A 229 1.17 8.56 -0.04
CA LYS A 229 1.77 7.40 0.64
C LYS A 229 0.81 6.21 0.64
N VAL A 230 -0.46 6.45 1.00
CA VAL A 230 -1.50 5.41 1.03
C VAL A 230 -1.74 4.84 -0.36
N GLN A 231 -1.87 5.70 -1.37
CA GLN A 231 -2.03 5.29 -2.77
C GLN A 231 -0.84 4.50 -3.29
N PHE A 232 0.37 4.97 -3.01
CA PHE A 232 1.56 4.24 -3.44
C PHE A 232 1.58 2.84 -2.84
N ARG A 233 1.29 2.68 -1.54
CA ARG A 233 1.16 1.36 -0.89
C ARG A 233 0.10 0.50 -1.57
N ARG A 234 -1.10 1.02 -1.78
CA ARG A 234 -2.21 0.30 -2.43
C ARG A 234 -1.84 -0.17 -3.84
N ASN A 235 -1.25 0.72 -4.64
CA ASN A 235 -0.80 0.43 -5.99
C ASN A 235 0.31 -0.63 -6.02
N MET A 236 1.21 -0.61 -5.04
CA MET A 236 2.23 -1.66 -4.90
C MET A 236 1.58 -3.01 -4.57
N ILE A 237 0.68 -3.09 -3.58
CA ILE A 237 -0.03 -4.34 -3.25
C ILE A 237 -0.75 -4.90 -4.49
N ALA A 238 -1.53 -4.07 -5.19
CA ALA A 238 -2.25 -4.47 -6.40
C ALA A 238 -1.29 -4.91 -7.53
N HIS A 239 -0.17 -4.19 -7.70
CA HIS A 239 0.87 -4.56 -8.66
C HIS A 239 1.43 -5.96 -8.36
N PHE A 240 1.73 -6.25 -7.10
CA PHE A 240 2.26 -7.54 -6.67
C PHE A 240 1.25 -8.68 -6.85
N GLN A 241 0.00 -8.48 -6.43
CA GLN A 241 -1.07 -9.45 -6.65
C GLN A 241 -1.25 -9.78 -8.13
N LYS A 242 -1.12 -8.78 -9.01
CA LYS A 242 -1.21 -8.97 -10.46
C LYS A 242 0.02 -9.64 -11.07
N LYS A 243 1.22 -9.30 -10.61
CA LYS A 243 2.48 -9.74 -11.24
C LYS A 243 3.04 -11.05 -10.67
N ALA A 244 2.68 -11.40 -9.43
CA ALA A 244 3.10 -12.61 -8.76
C ALA A 244 1.94 -13.17 -7.91
N PRO A 245 0.82 -13.60 -8.54
CA PRO A 245 -0.39 -14.01 -7.85
C PRO A 245 -0.13 -15.14 -6.84
N ASP A 246 0.61 -16.18 -7.24
CA ASP A 246 0.94 -17.32 -6.38
C ASP A 246 1.71 -16.90 -5.12
N HIS A 247 2.62 -15.94 -5.24
CA HIS A 247 3.39 -15.44 -4.09
C HIS A 247 2.53 -14.56 -3.18
N ALA A 248 1.66 -13.74 -3.76
CA ALA A 248 0.73 -12.90 -3.01
C ALA A 248 -0.31 -13.76 -2.25
N GLU A 249 -0.81 -14.82 -2.89
CA GLU A 249 -1.73 -15.78 -2.28
C GLU A 249 -1.05 -16.54 -1.13
N ALA A 250 0.18 -17.02 -1.33
CA ALA A 250 0.92 -17.74 -0.30
C ALA A 250 1.20 -16.89 0.96
N MET A 251 1.42 -15.58 0.81
CA MET A 251 1.59 -14.66 1.95
C MET A 251 0.25 -14.28 2.60
N GLY A 252 -0.80 -14.14 1.80
CA GLY A 252 -2.06 -13.55 2.24
C GLY A 252 -2.03 -12.01 2.28
N PRO A 253 -3.22 -11.36 2.32
CA PRO A 253 -3.34 -9.92 2.14
C PRO A 253 -2.71 -9.10 3.27
N GLU A 254 -2.84 -9.55 4.52
CA GLU A 254 -2.32 -8.83 5.70
C GLU A 254 -0.79 -8.79 5.71
N VAL A 255 -0.15 -9.94 5.50
CA VAL A 255 1.31 -10.06 5.46
C VAL A 255 1.89 -9.29 4.28
N LEU A 256 1.26 -9.37 3.10
CA LEU A 256 1.70 -8.59 1.94
C LEU A 256 1.64 -7.08 2.23
N ALA A 257 0.55 -6.61 2.85
CA ALA A 257 0.41 -5.20 3.20
C ALA A 257 1.48 -4.75 4.21
N GLU A 258 1.80 -5.59 5.19
CA GLU A 258 2.86 -5.32 6.16
C GLU A 258 4.25 -5.27 5.50
N VAL A 259 4.58 -6.26 4.67
CA VAL A 259 5.86 -6.31 3.94
C VAL A 259 6.04 -5.08 3.06
N VAL A 260 5.02 -4.71 2.29
CA VAL A 260 5.06 -3.53 1.43
C VAL A 260 5.24 -2.26 2.27
N THR A 261 4.56 -2.16 3.41
CA THR A 261 4.70 -0.99 4.32
C THR A 261 6.14 -0.86 4.82
N ARG A 262 6.71 -1.94 5.39
CA ARG A 262 8.10 -1.95 5.88
C ARG A 262 9.09 -1.65 4.76
N ALA A 263 8.87 -2.20 3.56
CA ALA A 263 9.74 -1.96 2.42
C ALA A 263 9.70 -0.50 1.93
N ILE A 264 8.52 0.15 1.93
CA ILE A 264 8.38 1.59 1.62
C ILE A 264 9.16 2.45 2.62
N GLU A 265 9.03 2.14 3.91
CA GLU A 265 9.74 2.87 4.97
C GLU A 265 11.26 2.73 4.83
N ARG A 266 11.73 1.52 4.56
CA ARG A 266 13.16 1.24 4.39
C ARG A 266 13.74 1.79 3.08
N ALA A 267 12.97 1.77 1.99
CA ALA A 267 13.38 2.41 0.74
C ALA A 267 13.66 3.91 0.95
N ARG A 268 12.86 4.59 1.79
CA ARG A 268 13.04 6.01 2.11
C ARG A 268 14.31 6.30 2.91
N THR A 269 14.76 5.39 3.78
CA THR A 269 16.02 5.61 4.53
C THR A 269 17.23 5.66 3.62
N TYR A 270 17.14 5.02 2.45
CA TYR A 270 18.14 5.13 1.40
C TYR A 270 17.89 6.29 0.44
N GLY A 271 16.80 7.05 0.58
CA GLY A 271 16.46 8.17 -0.30
C GLY A 271 15.69 7.79 -1.57
N PHE A 272 15.14 6.58 -1.67
CA PHE A 272 14.22 6.23 -2.77
C PHE A 272 12.84 6.88 -2.52
N THR A 273 12.58 8.01 -3.18
CA THR A 273 11.33 8.77 -3.06
C THR A 273 10.52 8.80 -4.35
N ARG A 274 11.12 8.44 -5.48
CA ARG A 274 10.43 8.25 -6.78
C ARG A 274 9.81 6.86 -6.88
N THR A 275 8.66 6.79 -7.56
CA THR A 275 7.84 5.56 -7.69
C THR A 275 8.63 4.36 -8.22
N SER A 276 9.33 4.51 -9.36
CA SER A 276 10.02 3.37 -9.99
C SER A 276 11.21 2.82 -9.18
N PRO A 277 12.14 3.66 -8.66
CA PRO A 277 13.20 3.20 -7.75
C PRO A 277 12.67 2.54 -6.47
N ALA A 278 11.64 3.14 -5.85
CA ALA A 278 11.03 2.57 -4.64
C ALA A 278 10.36 1.23 -4.93
N GLN A 279 9.64 1.10 -6.04
CA GLN A 279 9.03 -0.16 -6.48
C GLN A 279 10.07 -1.27 -6.66
N LEU A 280 11.23 -0.98 -7.27
CA LEU A 280 12.30 -1.95 -7.39
C LEU A 280 12.83 -2.39 -6.02
N TYR A 281 13.02 -1.45 -5.08
CA TYR A 281 13.44 -1.79 -3.73
C TYR A 281 12.44 -2.74 -3.05
N ILE A 282 11.14 -2.51 -3.23
CA ILE A 282 10.09 -3.39 -2.69
C ILE A 282 10.16 -4.78 -3.35
N HIS A 283 10.42 -4.88 -4.67
CA HIS A 283 10.67 -6.16 -5.33
C HIS A 283 11.85 -6.92 -4.69
N LEU A 284 12.94 -6.22 -4.34
CA LEU A 284 14.09 -6.81 -3.69
C LEU A 284 13.76 -7.32 -2.28
N CYS A 285 13.00 -6.55 -1.48
CA CYS A 285 12.52 -7.02 -0.17
C CYS A 285 11.68 -8.30 -0.29
N LEU A 286 10.85 -8.41 -1.31
CA LEU A 286 10.00 -9.59 -1.51
C LEU A 286 10.77 -10.80 -2.02
N GLY A 287 11.78 -10.60 -2.87
CA GLY A 287 12.60 -11.68 -3.41
C GLY A 287 13.73 -12.16 -2.48
N LEU A 288 14.45 -11.23 -1.84
CA LEU A 288 15.63 -11.51 -1.03
C LEU A 288 15.37 -11.47 0.48
N GLY A 289 14.24 -10.87 0.88
CA GLY A 289 13.85 -10.69 2.28
C GLY A 289 13.86 -9.24 2.74
N VAL A 290 13.00 -8.95 3.73
CA VAL A 290 12.73 -7.57 4.16
C VAL A 290 13.99 -6.88 4.70
N GLY A 291 14.95 -7.66 5.21
CA GLY A 291 16.24 -7.19 5.72
C GLY A 291 17.43 -7.35 4.78
N PHE A 292 17.24 -7.60 3.48
CA PHE A 292 18.33 -7.92 2.54
C PHE A 292 19.47 -6.88 2.52
N ASP A 293 19.13 -5.61 2.74
CA ASP A 293 20.05 -4.47 2.77
C ASP A 293 21.04 -4.48 3.94
N ARG A 294 20.84 -5.37 4.91
CA ARG A 294 21.77 -5.62 6.02
C ARG A 294 22.25 -7.06 6.08
N ASP A 295 21.74 -7.92 5.20
CA ASP A 295 22.09 -9.34 5.18
C ASP A 295 23.52 -9.51 4.62
N PRO A 296 24.46 -10.07 5.40
CA PRO A 296 25.82 -10.33 4.95
C PRO A 296 25.90 -11.21 3.69
N GLN A 297 24.84 -11.99 3.39
CA GLN A 297 24.74 -12.80 2.17
C GLN A 297 24.54 -11.96 0.90
N HIS A 298 24.23 -10.67 1.02
CA HIS A 298 23.93 -9.76 -0.08
C HIS A 298 24.84 -8.52 -0.08
N ARG A 299 26.15 -8.71 0.15
CA ARG A 299 27.14 -7.61 0.18
C ARG A 299 27.05 -6.68 -1.03
N TRP A 300 26.87 -7.24 -2.23
CA TRP A 300 26.70 -6.46 -3.47
C TRP A 300 25.59 -5.40 -3.36
N ALA A 301 24.49 -5.70 -2.65
CA ALA A 301 23.40 -4.75 -2.46
C ALA A 301 23.77 -3.70 -1.41
N GLN A 302 24.46 -4.10 -0.35
CA GLN A 302 24.95 -3.18 0.68
C GLN A 302 25.93 -2.18 0.11
N ASP A 303 26.86 -2.64 -0.75
CA ASP A 303 27.83 -1.78 -1.41
C ASP A 303 27.10 -0.72 -2.24
N ILE A 304 26.16 -1.12 -3.11
CA ILE A 304 25.37 -0.17 -3.90
C ILE A 304 24.55 0.80 -3.04
N LEU A 305 24.01 0.34 -1.91
CA LEU A 305 23.17 1.16 -1.01
C LEU A 305 23.99 2.10 -0.11
N ARG A 306 25.21 1.71 0.30
CA ARG A 306 26.08 2.44 1.25
C ARG A 306 27.11 3.34 0.59
N ASP A 307 27.57 3.01 -0.62
CA ASP A 307 28.63 3.73 -1.35
C ASP A 307 28.17 5.13 -1.85
N THR A 308 27.04 5.64 -1.35
CA THR A 308 26.35 6.83 -1.88
C THR A 308 25.71 7.72 -0.79
N ILE A 309 26.41 7.97 0.32
CA ILE A 309 26.20 9.20 1.12
C ILE A 309 26.89 10.40 0.42
N GLY A 310 26.75 10.51 -0.90
CA GLY A 310 27.33 11.57 -1.71
C GLY A 310 26.59 11.71 -3.04
N ASP A 311 26.43 12.95 -3.51
CA ASP A 311 25.59 13.40 -4.63
C ASP A 311 25.90 12.78 -6.02
N ALA A 312 26.70 11.71 -6.09
CA ALA A 312 27.18 11.16 -7.35
C ALA A 312 26.11 10.41 -8.15
N TRP A 313 25.17 9.71 -7.49
CA TRP A 313 24.16 8.87 -8.18
C TRP A 313 22.75 9.34 -7.89
N ASP A 314 21.96 9.56 -8.95
CA ASP A 314 20.53 9.73 -8.79
C ASP A 314 19.82 8.42 -8.39
N GLN A 315 18.59 8.54 -7.89
CA GLN A 315 17.83 7.38 -7.41
C GLN A 315 17.60 6.31 -8.49
N GLN A 316 17.49 6.71 -9.76
CA GLN A 316 17.20 5.80 -10.86
C GLN A 316 18.44 4.98 -11.22
N THR A 317 19.59 5.63 -11.33
CA THR A 317 20.89 5.00 -11.56
C THR A 317 21.19 3.96 -10.48
N ARG A 318 20.94 4.28 -9.21
CA ARG A 318 21.12 3.31 -8.12
C ARG A 318 20.14 2.15 -8.18
N ALA A 319 18.88 2.41 -8.54
CA ALA A 319 17.91 1.35 -8.76
C ALA A 319 18.36 0.42 -9.90
N ASP A 320 18.81 0.96 -11.02
CA ASP A 320 19.28 0.15 -12.14
C ASP A 320 20.55 -0.65 -11.80
N ALA A 321 21.46 -0.09 -11.00
CA ALA A 321 22.59 -0.83 -10.44
C ALA A 321 22.13 -2.00 -9.55
N LEU A 322 21.14 -1.79 -8.66
CA LEU A 322 20.56 -2.86 -7.85
C LEU A 322 19.90 -3.95 -8.70
N ARG A 323 19.18 -3.56 -9.77
CA ARG A 323 18.57 -4.52 -10.70
C ARG A 323 19.64 -5.35 -11.41
N GLY A 324 20.69 -4.70 -11.92
CA GLY A 324 21.81 -5.36 -12.56
C GLY A 324 22.53 -6.32 -11.60
N GLY A 325 22.77 -5.87 -10.36
CA GLY A 325 23.33 -6.66 -9.28
C GLY A 325 22.49 -7.90 -8.97
N LEU A 326 21.16 -7.76 -8.85
CA LEU A 326 20.24 -8.87 -8.64
C LEU A 326 20.32 -9.90 -9.77
N ILE A 327 20.23 -9.45 -11.02
CA ILE A 327 20.24 -10.35 -12.18
C ILE A 327 21.56 -11.12 -12.23
N ALA A 328 22.69 -10.42 -12.05
CA ALA A 328 24.01 -11.04 -12.04
C ALA A 328 24.16 -12.04 -10.88
N TYR A 329 23.69 -11.67 -9.68
CA TYR A 329 23.69 -12.53 -8.50
C TYR A 329 22.86 -13.80 -8.73
N LEU A 330 21.61 -13.68 -9.17
CA LEU A 330 20.73 -14.83 -9.42
C LEU A 330 21.32 -15.76 -10.48
N ALA A 331 21.87 -15.21 -11.57
CA ALA A 331 22.50 -16.02 -12.62
C ALA A 331 23.74 -16.78 -12.11
N ARG A 332 24.58 -16.15 -11.27
CA ARG A 332 25.76 -16.81 -10.67
C ARG A 332 25.37 -17.85 -9.64
N VAL A 333 24.43 -17.52 -8.76
CA VAL A 333 24.09 -18.34 -7.59
C VAL A 333 23.11 -19.44 -7.96
N ASN A 334 21.97 -19.10 -8.55
CA ASN A 334 20.90 -20.07 -8.82
C ASN A 334 21.05 -20.76 -10.18
N GLY A 335 21.89 -20.23 -11.08
CA GLY A 335 21.95 -20.65 -12.47
C GLY A 335 20.92 -19.91 -13.32
N ARG A 336 20.97 -20.07 -14.65
CA ARG A 336 20.13 -19.28 -15.58
C ARG A 336 18.65 -19.64 -15.51
N LYS A 337 18.34 -20.87 -15.10
CA LYS A 337 16.98 -21.41 -14.96
C LYS A 337 16.65 -21.79 -13.52
N GLY A 338 17.49 -21.43 -12.55
CA GLY A 338 17.31 -21.82 -11.15
C GLY A 338 17.71 -23.25 -10.82
N GLU A 339 18.45 -23.91 -11.72
CA GLU A 339 18.85 -25.32 -11.62
C GLU A 339 19.63 -25.66 -10.34
N HIS A 340 20.45 -24.73 -9.83
CA HIS A 340 21.23 -24.94 -8.61
C HIS A 340 20.34 -24.93 -7.36
N LEU A 341 19.39 -24.00 -7.29
CA LEU A 341 18.42 -23.96 -6.19
C LEU A 341 17.52 -25.19 -6.20
N ALA A 342 17.04 -25.60 -7.38
CA ALA A 342 16.20 -26.79 -7.52
C ALA A 342 16.94 -28.08 -7.10
N ALA A 343 18.21 -28.23 -7.47
CA ALA A 343 19.05 -29.35 -7.02
C ALA A 343 19.28 -29.33 -5.51
N PHE A 344 19.53 -28.14 -4.93
CA PHE A 344 19.71 -27.98 -3.50
C PHE A 344 18.45 -28.34 -2.70
N VAL A 345 17.28 -27.87 -3.14
CA VAL A 345 15.98 -28.21 -2.50
C VAL A 345 15.75 -29.72 -2.47
N LYS A 346 16.08 -30.45 -3.55
CA LYS A 346 16.00 -31.93 -3.59
C LYS A 346 16.99 -32.58 -2.63
N ALA A 347 18.21 -32.06 -2.53
CA ALA A 347 19.20 -32.55 -1.58
C ALA A 347 18.77 -32.34 -0.12
N VAL A 348 18.16 -31.18 0.19
CA VAL A 348 17.60 -30.88 1.51
C VAL A 348 16.51 -31.89 1.86
N ASP A 349 15.56 -32.14 0.95
CA ASP A 349 14.48 -33.11 1.16
C ASP A 349 15.02 -34.52 1.48
N ALA A 350 16.01 -34.98 0.72
CA ALA A 350 16.69 -36.25 1.00
C ALA A 350 17.38 -36.24 2.39
N ALA A 351 18.09 -35.15 2.72
CA ALA A 351 18.79 -35.02 3.99
C ALA A 351 17.86 -35.00 5.21
N LEU A 352 16.63 -34.50 5.08
CA LEU A 352 15.64 -34.55 6.16
C LEU A 352 15.27 -35.98 6.59
N SER A 353 15.49 -36.98 5.74
CA SER A 353 15.29 -38.39 6.11
C SER A 353 16.52 -39.00 6.79
N THR A 354 17.70 -38.37 6.64
CA THR A 354 18.98 -38.90 7.12
C THR A 354 19.45 -38.19 8.39
N PHE A 355 19.28 -36.88 8.49
CA PHE A 355 19.72 -36.10 9.64
C PHE A 355 18.74 -36.22 10.79
N GLY A 356 19.20 -36.90 11.85
CA GLY A 356 18.50 -37.02 13.12
C GLY A 356 18.78 -35.85 14.07
N PRO A 357 18.30 -35.94 15.33
CA PRO A 357 18.41 -34.88 16.33
C PRO A 357 19.84 -34.43 16.69
N GLN A 358 20.86 -35.23 16.36
CA GLN A 358 22.25 -35.02 16.79
C GLN A 358 23.14 -34.37 15.71
N VAL A 359 22.59 -33.94 14.57
CA VAL A 359 23.39 -33.31 13.51
C VAL A 359 24.12 -32.07 14.04
N SER A 360 25.41 -32.01 13.79
CA SER A 360 26.28 -30.94 14.27
C SER A 360 26.29 -29.73 13.32
N CYS A 361 26.78 -28.59 13.84
CA CYS A 361 27.04 -27.40 13.03
C CYS A 361 28.07 -27.67 11.91
N ARG A 362 29.07 -28.52 12.19
CA ARG A 362 30.07 -28.94 11.20
C ARG A 362 29.45 -29.73 10.05
N GLU A 363 28.56 -30.68 10.36
CA GLU A 363 27.84 -31.44 9.34
C GLU A 363 26.88 -30.56 8.54
N THR A 364 26.20 -29.61 9.21
CA THR A 364 25.35 -28.62 8.54
C THR A 364 26.14 -27.78 7.55
N LYS A 365 27.30 -27.23 7.95
CA LYS A 365 28.19 -26.47 7.06
C LYS A 365 28.67 -27.32 5.90
N ALA A 366 29.14 -28.54 6.17
CA ALA A 366 29.62 -29.46 5.15
C ALA A 366 28.54 -29.79 4.11
N PHE A 367 27.29 -29.98 4.56
CA PHE A 367 26.14 -30.18 3.68
C PHE A 367 25.92 -28.97 2.75
N LEU A 368 25.90 -27.74 3.28
CA LEU A 368 25.72 -26.53 2.47
C LEU A 368 26.82 -26.38 1.41
N VAL A 369 28.08 -26.62 1.79
CA VAL A 369 29.23 -26.56 0.86
C VAL A 369 29.13 -27.61 -0.24
N ALA A 370 28.71 -28.82 0.09
CA ALA A 370 28.60 -29.92 -0.87
C ALA A 370 27.44 -29.74 -1.85
N HIS A 371 26.30 -29.21 -1.38
CA HIS A 371 25.04 -29.22 -2.15
C HIS A 371 24.63 -27.85 -2.73
N PHE A 372 25.27 -26.75 -2.31
CA PHE A 372 25.05 -25.42 -2.91
C PHE A 372 26.37 -24.64 -3.08
N VAL A 373 27.28 -25.24 -3.85
CA VAL A 373 28.66 -24.74 -4.07
C VAL A 373 28.71 -23.29 -4.55
N THR A 374 27.85 -22.90 -5.49
CA THR A 374 27.84 -21.53 -6.06
C THR A 374 27.51 -20.48 -4.99
N ARG A 375 26.48 -20.74 -4.16
CA ARG A 375 26.06 -19.81 -3.11
C ARG A 375 27.06 -19.73 -1.97
N THR A 376 27.61 -20.86 -1.54
CA THR A 376 28.63 -20.88 -0.46
C THR A 376 29.91 -20.16 -0.87
N ARG A 377 30.34 -20.28 -2.14
CA ARG A 377 31.45 -19.48 -2.68
C ARG A 377 31.14 -17.99 -2.74
N GLU A 378 29.93 -17.61 -3.14
CA GLU A 378 29.53 -16.19 -3.24
C GLU A 378 29.51 -15.49 -1.87
N ILE A 379 28.99 -16.14 -0.82
CA ILE A 379 28.89 -15.51 0.51
C ILE A 379 30.18 -15.60 1.34
N GLY A 380 31.06 -16.55 1.02
CA GLY A 380 32.33 -16.79 1.71
C GLY A 380 32.20 -17.59 3.02
N ASP A 381 33.33 -18.15 3.46
CA ASP A 381 33.37 -19.08 4.60
C ASP A 381 33.04 -18.39 5.93
N ASP A 382 33.53 -17.18 6.16
CA ASP A 382 33.24 -16.39 7.37
C ASP A 382 31.73 -16.15 7.55
N THR A 383 31.04 -15.78 6.46
CA THR A 383 29.59 -15.55 6.49
C THR A 383 28.84 -16.85 6.75
N LEU A 384 29.32 -17.96 6.17
CA LEU A 384 28.72 -19.27 6.36
C LEU A 384 28.88 -19.77 7.79
N ASP A 385 30.07 -19.61 8.38
CA ASP A 385 30.34 -19.94 9.79
C ASP A 385 29.47 -19.11 10.73
N TRP A 386 29.43 -17.80 10.50
CA TRP A 386 28.55 -16.92 11.25
C TRP A 386 27.09 -17.37 11.16
N LEU A 387 26.60 -17.71 9.95
CA LEU A 387 25.21 -18.09 9.74
C LEU A 387 24.84 -19.35 10.54
N VAL A 388 25.69 -20.37 10.52
CA VAL A 388 25.46 -21.63 11.26
C VAL A 388 25.51 -21.39 12.77
N GLU A 389 26.53 -20.67 13.25
CA GLU A 389 26.77 -20.46 14.67
C GLU A 389 25.76 -19.50 15.32
N ASP A 390 25.39 -18.44 14.62
CA ASP A 390 24.32 -17.54 15.06
C ASP A 390 22.97 -18.27 15.06
N THR A 391 22.74 -19.22 14.14
CA THR A 391 21.54 -20.07 14.15
C THR A 391 21.54 -20.99 15.37
N ARG A 392 22.66 -21.65 15.68
CA ARG A 392 22.82 -22.50 16.87
C ARG A 392 22.49 -21.71 18.14
N THR A 393 23.08 -20.54 18.30
CA THR A 393 22.83 -19.62 19.43
C THR A 393 21.38 -19.14 19.46
N GLY A 394 20.76 -18.94 18.29
CA GLY A 394 19.33 -18.63 18.15
C GLY A 394 18.43 -19.76 18.66
N CYS A 395 18.72 -21.01 18.26
CA CYS A 395 17.99 -22.19 18.71
C CYS A 395 18.02 -22.35 20.23
N GLU A 396 19.20 -22.21 20.84
CA GLU A 396 19.37 -22.30 22.30
C GLU A 396 18.51 -21.27 23.04
N ARG A 397 18.51 -20.02 22.58
CA ARG A 397 17.67 -18.95 23.16
C ARG A 397 16.17 -19.22 23.02
N LEU A 398 15.77 -19.96 21.99
CA LEU A 398 14.37 -20.28 21.72
C LEU A 398 13.92 -21.59 22.39
N GLY A 399 14.83 -22.32 23.03
CA GLY A 399 14.58 -23.63 23.63
C GLY A 399 14.38 -24.73 22.59
N LEU A 400 15.09 -24.66 21.46
CA LEU A 400 15.20 -25.75 20.48
C LEU A 400 16.44 -26.56 20.80
N GLU A 401 16.25 -27.82 21.17
CA GLU A 401 17.30 -28.67 21.72
C GLU A 401 17.94 -29.60 20.67
N GLU A 402 17.27 -29.80 19.53
CA GLU A 402 17.75 -30.70 18.50
C GLU A 402 18.66 -29.99 17.48
N GLY A 403 19.81 -30.59 17.17
CA GLY A 403 20.69 -30.16 16.09
C GLY A 403 19.98 -30.10 14.73
N ARG A 404 18.96 -30.94 14.54
CA ARG A 404 18.10 -30.91 13.34
C ARG A 404 17.38 -29.57 13.17
N SER A 405 16.99 -28.92 14.27
CA SER A 405 16.37 -27.59 14.23
C SER A 405 17.38 -26.53 13.80
N VAL A 406 18.64 -26.63 14.23
CA VAL A 406 19.75 -25.79 13.75
C VAL A 406 19.94 -25.98 12.25
N PHE A 407 19.98 -27.22 11.76
CA PHE A 407 20.10 -27.52 10.34
C PHE A 407 18.98 -26.88 9.50
N VAL A 408 17.71 -27.11 9.89
CA VAL A 408 16.53 -26.58 9.19
C VAL A 408 16.50 -25.05 9.18
N LEU A 409 16.74 -24.41 10.33
CA LEU A 409 16.76 -22.95 10.42
C LEU A 409 17.94 -22.36 9.64
N THR A 410 19.09 -23.03 9.63
CA THR A 410 20.24 -22.58 8.83
C THR A 410 19.89 -22.62 7.35
N ILE A 411 19.22 -23.66 6.86
CA ILE A 411 18.75 -23.72 5.46
C ILE A 411 17.79 -22.58 5.14
N LEU A 412 16.79 -22.34 6.00
CA LEU A 412 15.84 -21.25 5.78
C LEU A 412 16.54 -19.89 5.71
N ARG A 413 17.45 -19.63 6.65
CA ARG A 413 18.23 -18.39 6.69
C ARG A 413 19.19 -18.27 5.51
N PHE A 414 19.78 -19.38 5.09
CA PHE A 414 20.67 -19.45 3.94
C PHE A 414 19.94 -19.18 2.64
N VAL A 415 18.70 -19.66 2.47
CA VAL A 415 17.94 -19.50 1.22
C VAL A 415 17.19 -18.18 1.18
N TYR A 416 16.48 -17.82 2.25
CA TYR A 416 15.49 -16.73 2.29
C TYR A 416 15.95 -15.48 3.04
N GLY A 417 17.19 -15.48 3.53
CA GLY A 417 17.82 -14.36 4.21
C GLY A 417 17.98 -14.59 5.72
N ALA A 418 19.03 -14.02 6.29
CA ALA A 418 19.46 -14.24 7.67
C ALA A 418 18.42 -13.79 8.71
N GLU A 419 17.52 -12.87 8.35
CA GLU A 419 16.43 -12.39 9.21
C GLU A 419 15.11 -13.16 9.05
N CYS A 420 15.07 -14.29 8.31
CA CYS A 420 13.82 -15.00 7.99
C CYS A 420 12.99 -15.38 9.24
N MET A 421 13.62 -15.58 10.40
CA MET A 421 12.94 -15.88 11.67
C MET A 421 12.07 -14.73 12.21
N ARG A 422 12.28 -13.51 11.72
CA ARG A 422 11.51 -12.30 12.08
C ARG A 422 10.84 -11.65 10.86
N ASP A 423 11.02 -12.24 9.68
CA ASP A 423 10.46 -11.75 8.44
C ASP A 423 8.97 -12.13 8.38
N PRO A 424 8.06 -11.15 8.24
CA PRO A 424 6.61 -11.40 8.25
C PRO A 424 6.17 -12.36 7.14
N ARG A 425 6.93 -12.49 6.04
CA ARG A 425 6.69 -13.50 4.98
C ARG A 425 6.64 -14.92 5.53
N PHE A 426 7.31 -15.20 6.65
CA PHE A 426 7.34 -16.50 7.32
C PHE A 426 6.58 -16.45 8.65
N GLY A 427 5.36 -15.88 8.67
CA GLY A 427 4.53 -15.85 9.87
C GLY A 427 4.31 -17.23 10.52
N TRP A 428 4.29 -18.31 9.72
CA TRP A 428 4.26 -19.68 10.24
C TRP A 428 5.50 -20.03 11.08
N LEU A 429 6.68 -19.55 10.68
CA LEU A 429 7.94 -19.77 11.37
C LEU A 429 7.95 -19.01 12.68
N HIS A 430 7.51 -17.74 12.67
CA HIS A 430 7.35 -16.95 13.88
C HIS A 430 6.47 -17.66 14.92
N ARG A 431 5.31 -18.19 14.50
CA ARG A 431 4.43 -18.97 15.39
C ARG A 431 5.13 -20.20 15.97
N CYS A 432 5.89 -20.95 15.16
CA CYS A 432 6.61 -22.13 15.65
C CYS A 432 7.69 -21.79 16.68
N LEU A 433 8.38 -20.66 16.50
CA LEU A 433 9.53 -20.30 17.32
C LEU A 433 9.14 -19.60 18.62
N TYR A 434 8.18 -18.68 18.56
CA TYR A 434 7.86 -17.76 19.65
C TYR A 434 6.56 -18.09 20.39
N GLU A 435 5.62 -18.81 19.77
CA GLU A 435 4.41 -19.26 20.46
C GLU A 435 4.64 -20.62 21.12
N ARG A 436 3.89 -20.90 22.19
CA ARG A 436 3.92 -22.21 22.83
C ARG A 436 3.17 -23.21 21.95
N PRO A 437 3.77 -24.34 21.56
CA PRO A 437 3.09 -25.33 20.74
C PRO A 437 1.89 -25.91 21.50
N LYS A 438 0.78 -26.16 20.78
CA LYS A 438 -0.43 -26.78 21.35
C LYS A 438 -0.18 -28.21 21.84
N ALA A 439 0.75 -28.92 21.22
CA ALA A 439 1.19 -30.27 21.58
C ALA A 439 2.61 -30.54 21.07
N GLY A 440 3.36 -31.39 21.78
CA GLY A 440 4.73 -31.78 21.40
C GLY A 440 5.82 -30.76 21.76
N THR A 441 7.05 -31.01 21.32
CA THR A 441 8.19 -30.10 21.48
C THR A 441 8.21 -29.04 20.39
N LYS A 442 8.91 -27.92 20.63
CA LYS A 442 9.13 -26.89 19.61
C LYS A 442 9.88 -27.44 18.40
N ASP A 443 10.87 -28.30 18.62
CA ASP A 443 11.62 -28.99 17.55
C ASP A 443 10.69 -29.77 16.62
N ARG A 444 9.78 -30.58 17.18
CA ARG A 444 8.82 -31.35 16.38
C ARG A 444 7.85 -30.46 15.60
N ALA A 445 7.37 -29.37 16.21
CA ALA A 445 6.49 -28.42 15.56
C ALA A 445 7.19 -27.74 14.35
N LEU A 446 8.43 -27.28 14.55
CA LEU A 446 9.26 -26.70 13.50
C LEU A 446 9.50 -27.68 12.35
N GLN A 447 9.92 -28.91 12.66
CA GLN A 447 10.19 -29.93 11.64
C GLN A 447 8.95 -30.29 10.82
N THR A 448 7.78 -30.41 11.47
CA THR A 448 6.52 -30.70 10.79
C THR A 448 6.14 -29.58 9.83
N MET A 449 6.24 -28.32 10.28
CA MET A 449 5.89 -27.17 9.46
C MET A 449 6.89 -26.93 8.33
N PHE A 450 8.18 -27.18 8.57
CA PHE A 450 9.20 -27.12 7.53
C PHE A 450 9.00 -28.17 6.44
N ALA A 451 8.68 -29.42 6.81
CA ALA A 451 8.39 -30.46 5.83
C ALA A 451 7.20 -30.08 4.93
N LYS A 452 6.14 -29.50 5.52
CA LYS A 452 5.01 -28.95 4.74
C LYS A 452 5.45 -27.84 3.79
N PHE A 453 6.22 -26.87 4.29
CA PHE A 453 6.75 -25.76 3.49
C PHE A 453 7.61 -26.25 2.31
N MET A 454 8.43 -27.28 2.52
CA MET A 454 9.24 -27.89 1.47
C MET A 454 8.39 -28.59 0.42
N ALA A 455 7.35 -29.33 0.81
CA ALA A 455 6.43 -29.97 -0.13
C ALA A 455 5.72 -28.93 -1.03
N ASP A 456 5.25 -27.82 -0.45
CA ASP A 456 4.62 -26.72 -1.19
C ASP A 456 5.63 -26.05 -2.15
N SER A 457 6.87 -25.85 -1.70
CA SER A 457 7.95 -25.25 -2.50
C SER A 457 8.35 -26.10 -3.69
N VAL A 458 8.43 -27.43 -3.51
CA VAL A 458 8.71 -28.39 -4.59
C VAL A 458 7.57 -28.42 -5.61
N ALA A 459 6.31 -28.38 -5.15
CA ALA A 459 5.15 -28.34 -6.01
C ALA A 459 5.09 -27.07 -6.87
N LEU A 460 5.45 -25.91 -6.31
CA LEU A 460 5.56 -24.64 -7.04
C LEU A 460 6.70 -24.68 -8.08
N ALA A 461 7.87 -25.21 -7.70
CA ALA A 461 9.00 -25.34 -8.62
C ALA A 461 8.71 -26.28 -9.82
N GLY A 462 7.87 -27.30 -9.61
CA GLY A 462 7.43 -28.21 -10.68
C GLY A 462 6.44 -27.60 -11.67
N LYS A 463 5.71 -26.53 -11.29
CA LYS A 463 4.76 -25.82 -12.18
C LYS A 463 5.42 -24.74 -13.04
N ALA A 464 6.60 -24.26 -12.64
CA ALA A 464 7.37 -23.22 -13.34
C ALA A 464 8.37 -23.79 -14.36
N GLY A 465 8.39 -25.11 -14.56
CA GLY A 465 9.31 -25.85 -15.44
C GLY A 465 8.78 -26.08 -16.85
#